data_AF-A0A2E6DVB7-F1
#
_entry.id   AF-A0A2E6DVB7-F1
#
_cell.length_a   1.000
_cell.length_b   1.000
_cell.length_c   1.000
_cell.angle_alpha   90.00
_cell.angle_beta   90.00
_cell.angle_gamma   90.00
#
_symmetry.space_group_name_H-M   'P 1'
#
loop_
_entity.id
_entity.type
_entity.pdbx_description
1 polymer ?
#
loop_
_entity_poly.entity_id
_entity_poly.type
_entity_poly.pdbx_seq_one_letter_code
_entity_poly.pdbx_strand_id
1 'polypeptide(L)'
;MDIPRLCLRGEGIPSEPMRKVFTAAFCASLLILMLLPTAVYPDSDLDEAVVLENSGNPVSSDALAWEWANKAGDSSGDDRSNAIAVHSNGDVYVTGAFESTVTFGDTTLTSSGNDDIFVAKMNNTGYWLWALSAGGLGVDIGNAIDLDQSGNVFLTGKFQGTAQFGTDSISSAANNDDDLFVAKISA
;
A
#
# COMPACT_ATOMS: atom_id res chain seq x y z
N MET A 1 -0.16 77.11 17.46
CA MET A 1 0.83 76.49 18.36
C MET A 1 0.85 75.01 18.01
N ASP A 2 2.03 74.53 17.62
CA ASP A 2 2.47 73.15 17.41
C ASP A 2 1.80 72.25 16.36
N ILE A 3 2.57 72.01 15.30
CA ILE A 3 2.69 70.72 14.61
C ILE A 3 3.88 70.00 15.28
N PRO A 4 3.84 68.66 15.52
CA PRO A 4 4.59 67.80 14.59
C PRO A 4 4.05 66.36 14.38
N ARG A 5 4.29 65.87 13.14
CA ARG A 5 4.91 64.57 12.72
C ARG A 5 4.27 63.24 13.19
N LEU A 6 3.77 62.39 12.30
CA LEU A 6 4.45 61.48 11.34
C LEU A 6 4.43 60.02 11.86
N CYS A 7 3.74 59.12 11.15
CA CYS A 7 4.26 57.76 10.94
C CYS A 7 3.65 57.09 9.70
N LEU A 8 4.51 56.38 8.99
CA LEU A 8 4.41 55.85 7.64
C LEU A 8 3.76 54.46 7.56
N ARG A 9 3.14 54.16 6.41
CA ARG A 9 3.16 52.91 5.61
C ARG A 9 1.93 52.99 4.69
N GLY A 10 1.97 52.81 3.38
CA GLY A 10 2.88 52.10 2.50
C GLY A 10 1.99 51.43 1.45
N GLU A 11 1.59 52.20 0.42
CA GLU A 11 0.85 51.72 -0.75
C GLU A 11 1.79 50.94 -1.67
N GLY A 12 1.35 49.82 -2.24
CA GLY A 12 2.20 49.00 -3.11
C GLY A 12 1.58 47.74 -3.74
N ILE A 13 0.59 47.95 -4.62
CA ILE A 13 0.34 47.28 -5.94
C ILE A 13 0.15 45.73 -5.98
N PRO A 14 -0.92 45.23 -6.63
CA PRO A 14 -1.24 43.79 -6.74
C PRO A 14 -0.38 43.03 -7.77
N SER A 15 -0.02 41.79 -7.46
CA SER A 15 0.67 40.86 -8.38
C SER A 15 -0.32 39.97 -9.16
N GLU A 16 -0.17 39.98 -10.49
CA GLU A 16 -0.94 39.19 -11.47
C GLU A 16 -0.68 37.67 -11.41
N PRO A 17 -1.60 36.82 -11.95
CA PRO A 17 -1.42 35.37 -11.99
C PRO A 17 -0.51 34.89 -13.15
N MET A 18 0.40 33.98 -12.82
CA MET A 18 1.34 33.32 -13.74
C MET A 18 0.63 32.46 -14.81
N ARG A 19 0.82 32.82 -16.07
CA ARG A 19 0.45 32.06 -17.26
C ARG A 19 1.59 31.08 -17.61
N LYS A 20 1.41 29.76 -17.40
CA LYS A 20 2.37 28.74 -17.87
C LYS A 20 1.89 28.16 -19.19
N VAL A 21 2.57 28.54 -20.26
CA VAL A 21 2.38 28.07 -21.64
C VAL A 21 3.20 26.78 -21.82
N PHE A 22 2.55 25.67 -22.14
CA PHE A 22 3.20 24.47 -22.69
C PHE A 22 2.53 24.14 -24.02
N THR A 23 3.23 24.36 -25.13
CA THR A 23 2.85 23.83 -26.45
C THR A 23 4.15 23.57 -27.21
N ALA A 24 4.47 22.29 -27.41
CA ALA A 24 5.63 21.86 -28.18
C ALA A 24 5.19 21.36 -29.57
N ALA A 25 5.53 22.17 -30.57
CA ALA A 25 5.83 21.91 -31.97
C ALA A 25 5.24 20.68 -32.69
N PHE A 26 4.25 20.94 -33.55
CA PHE A 26 4.01 20.19 -34.78
C PHE A 26 5.07 20.59 -35.82
N CYS A 27 5.81 19.62 -36.36
CA CYS A 27 6.78 19.84 -37.43
C CYS A 27 6.07 19.74 -38.78
N ALA A 28 6.04 20.84 -39.54
CA ALA A 28 5.57 20.87 -40.92
C ALA A 28 6.59 21.60 -41.79
N SER A 29 6.67 21.15 -43.05
CA SER A 29 7.30 21.78 -44.22
C SER A 29 8.67 21.22 -44.62
N LEU A 30 8.71 20.41 -45.70
CA LEU A 30 9.17 20.90 -47.00
C LEU A 30 8.65 20.00 -48.13
N LEU A 31 7.83 20.59 -49.00
CA LEU A 31 7.26 20.04 -50.23
C LEU A 31 8.04 20.65 -51.42
N ILE A 32 8.17 19.91 -52.53
CA ILE A 32 8.85 20.18 -53.84
C ILE A 32 10.10 19.28 -53.95
N LEU A 33 10.35 18.44 -54.95
CA LEU A 33 9.78 18.10 -56.27
C LEU A 33 10.80 17.09 -56.83
N MET A 34 10.41 15.97 -57.44
CA MET A 34 11.06 15.39 -58.65
C MET A 34 10.15 14.34 -59.29
N LEU A 35 10.04 14.42 -60.61
CA LEU A 35 9.17 13.62 -61.47
C LEU A 35 9.52 12.13 -61.41
N LEU A 36 8.52 11.27 -61.23
CA LEU A 36 8.64 9.84 -61.49
C LEU A 36 8.58 9.60 -63.02
N PRO A 37 9.58 8.96 -63.65
CA PRO A 37 9.32 8.20 -64.85
C PRO A 37 8.70 6.87 -64.44
N THR A 38 7.47 6.64 -64.91
CA THR A 38 6.80 5.34 -64.88
C THR A 38 7.63 4.31 -65.65
N ALA A 39 8.03 3.21 -65.00
CA ALA A 39 8.28 1.96 -65.72
C ALA A 39 8.19 0.76 -64.77
N VAL A 40 7.28 -0.12 -65.14
CA VAL A 40 7.08 -1.48 -64.67
C VAL A 40 8.36 -2.29 -64.91
N TYR A 41 8.80 -3.04 -63.90
CA TYR A 41 9.75 -4.15 -64.07
C TYR A 41 9.22 -5.37 -63.32
N PRO A 42 8.85 -6.47 -64.01
CA PRO A 42 8.76 -7.76 -63.37
C PRO A 42 10.06 -8.52 -63.55
N ASP A 43 10.45 -9.16 -62.45
CA ASP A 43 11.19 -10.43 -62.37
C ASP A 43 12.72 -10.39 -62.52
N SER A 44 13.42 -10.83 -61.45
CA SER A 44 14.45 -11.87 -61.45
C SER A 44 15.39 -11.69 -60.25
N ASP A 45 15.27 -12.61 -59.29
CA ASP A 45 16.28 -13.14 -58.37
C ASP A 45 17.53 -12.28 -58.10
N LEU A 46 17.67 -11.77 -56.87
CA LEU A 46 18.91 -11.86 -56.10
C LEU A 46 18.60 -11.78 -54.59
N ASP A 47 19.04 -12.82 -53.88
CA ASP A 47 19.18 -12.87 -52.43
C ASP A 47 19.96 -11.64 -51.93
N GLU A 48 19.28 -10.69 -51.32
CA GLU A 48 19.91 -9.86 -50.29
C GLU A 48 19.48 -10.42 -48.94
N ALA A 49 20.48 -10.97 -48.24
CA ALA A 49 20.36 -11.37 -46.85
C ALA A 49 19.64 -10.26 -46.08
N VAL A 50 18.43 -10.56 -45.60
CA VAL A 50 17.84 -9.79 -44.52
C VAL A 50 18.75 -10.02 -43.33
N VAL A 51 19.67 -9.08 -43.14
CA VAL A 51 20.22 -8.79 -41.82
C VAL A 51 18.98 -8.60 -40.96
N LEU A 52 18.70 -9.57 -40.09
CA LEU A 52 17.77 -9.35 -38.98
C LEU A 52 18.48 -8.30 -38.14
N GLU A 53 18.25 -7.03 -38.50
CA GLU A 53 18.60 -5.92 -37.65
C GLU A 53 18.01 -6.28 -36.30
N ASN A 54 18.89 -6.28 -35.31
CA ASN A 54 18.58 -6.45 -33.92
C ASN A 54 17.72 -5.24 -33.50
N SER A 55 16.50 -5.16 -34.05
CA SER A 55 15.52 -4.14 -33.76
C SER A 55 15.09 -4.46 -32.34
N GLY A 56 15.74 -3.74 -31.43
CA GLY A 56 15.74 -3.98 -30.00
C GLY A 56 14.41 -4.55 -29.57
N ASN A 57 14.43 -5.81 -29.15
CA ASN A 57 13.43 -6.27 -28.24
C ASN A 57 13.80 -5.61 -26.91
N PRO A 58 13.10 -4.57 -26.41
CA PRO A 58 13.11 -4.38 -24.98
C PRO A 58 12.41 -5.61 -24.44
N VAL A 59 13.18 -6.66 -24.14
CA VAL A 59 12.82 -7.53 -23.04
C VAL A 59 12.84 -6.59 -21.84
N SER A 60 11.69 -5.93 -21.58
CA SER A 60 11.37 -5.50 -20.23
C SER A 60 11.65 -6.72 -19.39
N SER A 61 12.67 -6.62 -18.54
CA SER A 61 13.05 -7.76 -17.74
C SER A 61 11.94 -7.95 -16.72
N ASP A 62 10.93 -8.72 -17.11
CA ASP A 62 9.82 -9.25 -16.30
C ASP A 62 10.35 -10.25 -15.25
N ALA A 63 11.58 -10.03 -14.79
CA ALA A 63 12.22 -10.81 -13.76
C ALA A 63 11.51 -10.45 -12.45
N LEU A 64 10.79 -11.43 -11.90
CA LEU A 64 10.20 -11.33 -10.58
C LEU A 64 11.29 -10.94 -9.57
N ALA A 65 11.06 -9.84 -8.86
CA ALA A 65 11.95 -9.34 -7.82
C ALA A 65 11.16 -9.07 -6.54
N TRP A 66 11.76 -9.39 -5.39
CA TRP A 66 11.23 -9.00 -4.10
C TRP A 66 11.38 -7.48 -3.95
N GLU A 67 10.27 -6.76 -3.73
CA GLU A 67 10.32 -5.31 -3.49
C GLU A 67 10.72 -5.00 -2.04
N TRP A 68 10.12 -5.71 -1.09
CA TRP A 68 10.42 -5.59 0.34
C TRP A 68 10.06 -6.88 1.08
N ALA A 69 10.66 -7.06 2.25
CA ALA A 69 10.28 -8.08 3.23
C ALA A 69 10.48 -7.49 4.63
N ASN A 70 9.42 -7.46 5.43
CA ASN A 70 9.45 -6.91 6.78
C ASN A 70 8.96 -7.96 7.78
N LYS A 71 9.57 -7.99 8.96
CA LYS A 71 9.18 -8.90 10.05
C LYS A 71 8.40 -8.16 11.13
N ALA A 72 7.60 -8.92 11.86
CA ALA A 72 7.15 -8.63 13.21
C ALA A 72 7.46 -9.85 14.08
N GLY A 73 7.71 -9.63 15.37
CA GLY A 73 8.06 -10.71 16.32
C GLY A 73 9.25 -10.38 17.22
N ASP A 74 9.31 -11.09 18.33
CA ASP A 74 10.29 -10.89 19.41
C ASP A 74 11.31 -12.06 19.51
N SER A 75 11.87 -12.31 20.71
CA SER A 75 12.82 -13.39 20.98
C SER A 75 12.21 -14.63 21.67
N SER A 76 10.91 -14.69 21.91
CA SER A 76 10.26 -15.71 22.73
C SER A 76 8.79 -15.94 22.37
N GLY A 77 8.41 -17.21 22.23
CA GLY A 77 7.03 -17.58 21.88
C GLY A 77 6.86 -17.76 20.37
N ASP A 78 5.77 -18.43 20.00
CA ASP A 78 5.45 -18.70 18.60
C ASP A 78 4.49 -17.63 18.03
N ASP A 79 4.99 -16.83 17.09
CA ASP A 79 4.21 -15.84 16.37
C ASP A 79 3.81 -16.35 14.97
N ARG A 80 2.54 -16.21 14.61
CA ARG A 80 2.05 -16.65 13.29
C ARG A 80 1.01 -15.69 12.71
N SER A 81 1.18 -15.36 11.43
CA SER A 81 0.16 -14.67 10.64
C SER A 81 -0.71 -15.69 9.90
N ASN A 82 -2.02 -15.48 9.90
CA ASN A 82 -2.99 -16.42 9.32
C ASN A 82 -3.67 -15.85 8.07
N ALA A 83 -3.89 -14.52 8.03
CA ALA A 83 -4.57 -13.88 6.91
C ALA A 83 -4.09 -12.44 6.68
N ILE A 84 -4.29 -11.98 5.45
CA ILE A 84 -3.93 -10.66 4.95
C ILE A 84 -5.08 -10.08 4.13
N ALA A 85 -5.30 -8.77 4.23
CA ALA A 85 -6.17 -8.00 3.35
C ALA A 85 -5.43 -6.74 2.88
N VAL A 86 -5.71 -6.30 1.66
CA VAL A 86 -5.07 -5.13 1.05
C VAL A 86 -6.15 -4.13 0.68
N HIS A 87 -6.04 -2.92 1.21
CA HIS A 87 -6.95 -1.84 0.88
C HIS A 87 -6.60 -1.24 -0.49
N SER A 88 -7.56 -0.57 -1.14
CA SER A 88 -7.37 -0.04 -2.51
C SER A 88 -6.29 1.06 -2.63
N ASN A 89 -5.84 1.62 -1.51
CA ASN A 89 -4.73 2.57 -1.45
C ASN A 89 -3.34 1.88 -1.31
N GLY A 90 -3.31 0.55 -1.24
CA GLY A 90 -2.11 -0.26 -1.07
C GLY A 90 -1.71 -0.50 0.39
N ASP A 91 -2.47 -0.02 1.37
CA ASP A 91 -2.23 -0.39 2.77
C ASP A 91 -2.55 -1.87 2.98
N VAL A 92 -1.70 -2.54 3.74
CA VAL A 92 -1.77 -3.97 4.03
C VAL A 92 -2.20 -4.17 5.48
N TYR A 93 -3.12 -5.10 5.69
CA TYR A 93 -3.64 -5.46 7.01
C TYR A 93 -3.42 -6.95 7.21
N VAL A 94 -2.88 -7.33 8.37
CA VAL A 94 -2.58 -8.72 8.71
C VAL A 94 -3.17 -9.08 10.06
N THR A 95 -3.57 -10.34 10.22
CA THR A 95 -4.01 -10.90 11.49
C THR A 95 -3.41 -12.27 11.74
N GLY A 96 -3.44 -12.70 12.99
CA GLY A 96 -2.93 -13.99 13.41
C GLY A 96 -2.99 -14.14 14.92
N ALA A 97 -2.00 -14.86 15.45
CA ALA A 97 -1.81 -15.08 16.88
C ALA A 97 -0.35 -14.85 17.26
N PHE A 98 -0.12 -14.42 18.50
CA PHE A 98 1.21 -14.23 19.06
C PHE A 98 1.22 -14.67 20.53
N GLU A 99 2.39 -15.11 21.00
CA GLU A 99 2.64 -15.44 22.40
C GLU A 99 3.51 -14.36 23.05
N SER A 100 3.49 -14.24 24.38
CA SER A 100 4.36 -13.34 25.13
C SER A 100 4.31 -11.89 24.63
N THR A 101 5.25 -11.46 23.77
CA THR A 101 5.21 -10.13 23.15
C THR A 101 5.45 -10.20 21.64
N VAL A 102 4.90 -9.24 20.90
CA VAL A 102 5.17 -9.09 19.46
C VAL A 102 5.39 -7.62 19.17
N THR A 103 6.38 -7.32 18.32
CA THR A 103 6.71 -5.94 17.96
C THR A 103 6.53 -5.69 16.46
N PHE A 104 5.69 -4.71 16.13
CA PHE A 104 5.39 -4.21 14.79
C PHE A 104 5.93 -2.77 14.66
N GLY A 105 7.16 -2.63 14.15
CA GLY A 105 7.83 -1.32 14.11
C GLY A 105 8.05 -0.79 15.53
N ASP A 106 7.45 0.35 15.86
CA ASP A 106 7.52 0.96 17.20
C ASP A 106 6.37 0.52 18.14
N THR A 107 5.44 -0.32 17.67
CA THR A 107 4.31 -0.81 18.47
C THR A 107 4.61 -2.19 19.03
N THR A 108 4.70 -2.32 20.35
CA THR A 108 4.80 -3.61 21.04
C THR A 108 3.45 -3.98 21.67
N LEU A 109 3.01 -5.21 21.40
CA LEU A 109 1.84 -5.82 22.03
C LEU A 109 2.31 -6.89 23.03
N THR A 110 1.51 -7.13 24.06
CA THR A 110 1.76 -8.16 25.08
C THR A 110 0.51 -9.02 25.19
N SER A 111 0.70 -10.34 25.14
CA SER A 111 -0.36 -11.31 25.32
C SER A 111 -0.80 -11.30 26.78
N SER A 112 -2.10 -11.43 26.99
CA SER A 112 -2.74 -11.54 28.30
C SER A 112 -2.66 -12.97 28.85
N GLY A 113 -2.35 -13.95 28.01
CA GLY A 113 -2.43 -15.37 28.31
C GLY A 113 -1.49 -16.20 27.44
N ASN A 114 -2.05 -17.20 26.75
CA ASN A 114 -1.29 -18.03 25.81
C ASN A 114 -1.13 -17.26 24.49
N ASP A 115 -1.83 -17.71 23.45
CA ASP A 115 -1.95 -16.99 22.19
C ASP A 115 -2.99 -15.87 22.32
N ASP A 116 -2.64 -14.64 21.95
CA ASP A 116 -3.59 -13.55 21.75
C ASP A 116 -3.69 -13.18 20.27
N ILE A 117 -4.83 -12.64 19.88
CA ILE A 117 -5.09 -12.14 18.53
C ILE A 117 -4.30 -10.85 18.32
N PHE A 118 -3.70 -10.68 17.14
CA PHE A 118 -3.28 -9.35 16.67
C PHE A 118 -3.98 -8.95 15.38
N VAL A 119 -4.12 -7.64 15.18
CA VAL A 119 -4.38 -6.99 13.90
C VAL A 119 -3.36 -5.89 13.71
N ALA A 120 -2.63 -5.90 12.60
CA ALA A 120 -1.63 -4.88 12.30
C ALA A 120 -1.80 -4.31 10.90
N LYS A 121 -1.51 -3.02 10.75
CA LYS A 121 -1.54 -2.30 9.49
C LYS A 121 -0.13 -1.89 9.08
N MET A 122 0.17 -2.05 7.80
CA MET A 122 1.40 -1.64 7.15
C MET A 122 1.04 -0.76 5.94
N ASN A 123 1.85 0.25 5.65
CA ASN A 123 1.67 1.04 4.43
C ASN A 123 2.22 0.30 3.20
N ASN A 124 1.92 0.84 2.01
CA ASN A 124 2.38 0.31 0.73
C ASN A 124 3.90 0.34 0.48
N THR A 125 4.69 0.88 1.42
CA THR A 125 6.17 0.92 1.35
C THR A 125 6.82 -0.01 2.37
N GLY A 126 6.03 -0.81 3.09
CA GLY A 126 6.56 -1.81 4.02
C GLY A 126 6.69 -1.35 5.47
N TYR A 127 6.19 -0.17 5.84
CA TYR A 127 6.28 0.34 7.22
C TYR A 127 5.02 0.03 8.02
N TRP A 128 5.21 -0.56 9.20
CA TRP A 128 4.14 -0.75 10.18
C TRP A 128 3.61 0.60 10.66
N LEU A 129 2.29 0.77 10.61
CA LEU A 129 1.60 2.00 11.01
C LEU A 129 0.99 1.89 12.40
N TRP A 130 0.36 0.75 12.70
CA TRP A 130 -0.21 0.44 14.00
C TRP A 130 -0.42 -1.06 14.16
N ALA A 131 -0.57 -1.50 15.40
CA ALA A 131 -1.01 -2.84 15.76
C ALA A 131 -1.93 -2.78 16.97
N LEU A 132 -2.90 -3.70 17.03
CA LEU A 132 -3.86 -3.88 18.11
C LEU A 132 -3.89 -5.36 18.51
N SER A 133 -4.10 -5.65 19.79
CA SER A 133 -4.36 -7.00 20.28
C SER A 133 -5.79 -7.15 20.80
N ALA A 134 -6.26 -8.40 20.82
CA ALA A 134 -7.47 -8.81 21.52
C ALA A 134 -7.29 -10.23 22.04
N GLY A 135 -7.95 -10.56 23.14
CA GLY A 135 -7.81 -11.88 23.76
C GLY A 135 -7.91 -11.82 25.28
N GLY A 136 -7.44 -12.86 25.93
CA GLY A 136 -7.55 -13.07 27.37
C GLY A 136 -6.56 -14.09 27.89
N LEU A 137 -6.97 -14.86 28.91
CA LEU A 137 -6.08 -15.87 29.51
C LEU A 137 -5.97 -17.15 28.65
N GLY A 138 -6.85 -17.29 27.65
CA GLY A 138 -7.00 -18.49 26.83
C GLY A 138 -6.10 -18.50 25.59
N VAL A 139 -6.47 -19.34 24.62
CA VAL A 139 -5.90 -19.35 23.26
C VAL A 139 -6.88 -18.62 22.35
N ASP A 140 -6.46 -17.48 21.83
CA ASP A 140 -7.26 -16.59 21.00
C ASP A 140 -6.56 -16.36 19.66
N ILE A 141 -7.26 -16.63 18.55
CA ILE A 141 -6.64 -16.68 17.22
C ILE A 141 -7.49 -15.94 16.19
N GLY A 142 -6.90 -14.93 15.54
CA GLY A 142 -7.46 -14.31 14.35
C GLY A 142 -7.21 -15.19 13.12
N ASN A 143 -8.27 -15.64 12.46
CA ASN A 143 -8.19 -16.60 11.35
C ASN A 143 -8.36 -15.93 9.98
N ALA A 144 -9.25 -14.94 9.86
CA ALA A 144 -9.53 -14.26 8.60
C ALA A 144 -9.80 -12.78 8.82
N ILE A 145 -9.42 -11.97 7.84
CA ILE A 145 -9.54 -10.51 7.83
C ILE A 145 -10.05 -10.04 6.47
N ASP A 146 -10.96 -9.07 6.47
CA ASP A 146 -11.43 -8.39 5.25
C ASP A 146 -11.70 -6.90 5.54
N LEU A 147 -11.80 -6.10 4.49
CA LEU A 147 -11.93 -4.64 4.56
C LEU A 147 -13.13 -4.14 3.77
N ASP A 148 -13.80 -3.10 4.26
CA ASP A 148 -14.71 -2.31 3.42
C ASP A 148 -14.00 -1.18 2.68
N GLN A 149 -14.73 -0.48 1.80
CA GLN A 149 -14.20 0.66 1.02
C GLN A 149 -13.77 1.86 1.87
N SER A 150 -14.20 1.92 3.14
CA SER A 150 -13.79 2.97 4.08
C SER A 150 -12.54 2.57 4.87
N GLY A 151 -12.02 1.35 4.66
CA GLY A 151 -10.89 0.80 5.40
C GLY A 151 -11.27 0.24 6.77
N ASN A 152 -12.56 0.07 7.07
CA ASN A 152 -12.95 -0.63 8.30
C ASN A 152 -12.55 -2.11 8.18
N VAL A 153 -12.05 -2.66 9.27
CA VAL A 153 -11.56 -4.03 9.34
C VAL A 153 -12.63 -4.94 9.91
N PHE A 154 -12.85 -6.08 9.28
CA PHE A 154 -13.68 -7.17 9.78
C PHE A 154 -12.80 -8.38 10.02
N LEU A 155 -12.91 -8.96 11.20
CA LEU A 155 -12.06 -10.04 11.68
C LEU A 155 -12.94 -11.20 12.16
N THR A 156 -12.54 -12.43 11.84
CA THR A 156 -13.14 -13.63 12.42
C THR A 156 -12.08 -14.57 12.97
N GLY A 157 -12.46 -15.39 13.93
CA GLY A 157 -11.53 -16.30 14.58
C GLY A 157 -12.18 -17.11 15.68
N LYS A 158 -11.35 -17.59 16.58
CA LYS A 158 -11.76 -18.32 17.78
C LYS A 158 -11.13 -17.75 19.03
N PHE A 159 -11.77 -17.96 20.17
CA PHE A 159 -11.30 -17.51 21.47
C PHE A 159 -11.67 -18.54 22.55
N GLN A 160 -10.96 -18.51 23.68
CA GLN A 160 -11.24 -19.37 24.83
C GLN A 160 -11.45 -18.56 26.11
N GLY A 161 -12.48 -18.90 26.88
CA GLY A 161 -12.76 -18.20 28.14
C GLY A 161 -13.30 -16.80 27.88
N THR A 162 -12.72 -15.77 28.50
CA THR A 162 -13.14 -14.37 28.28
C THR A 162 -12.09 -13.64 27.48
N ALA A 163 -12.49 -13.05 26.35
CA ALA A 163 -11.64 -12.26 25.48
C ALA A 163 -12.09 -10.79 25.46
N GLN A 164 -11.12 -9.89 25.49
CA GLN A 164 -11.31 -8.44 25.47
C GLN A 164 -10.96 -7.88 24.08
N PHE A 165 -11.90 -7.15 23.48
CA PHE A 165 -11.75 -6.46 22.21
C PHE A 165 -11.94 -4.95 22.44
N GLY A 166 -10.84 -4.24 22.70
CA GLY A 166 -10.91 -2.83 23.08
C GLY A 166 -11.72 -2.67 24.38
N THR A 167 -12.88 -2.03 24.32
CA THR A 167 -13.80 -1.87 25.47
C THR A 167 -14.83 -2.99 25.59
N ASP A 168 -14.99 -3.83 24.57
CA ASP A 168 -15.99 -4.89 24.54
C ASP A 168 -15.42 -6.20 25.09
N SER A 169 -16.21 -6.91 25.90
CA SER A 169 -15.82 -8.19 26.49
C SER A 169 -16.81 -9.27 26.06
N ILE A 170 -16.29 -10.39 25.58
CA ILE A 170 -17.08 -11.58 25.22
C ILE A 170 -16.58 -12.80 26.01
N SER A 171 -17.49 -13.70 26.36
CA SER A 171 -17.18 -14.91 27.13
C SER A 171 -17.69 -16.14 26.40
N SER A 172 -16.87 -17.20 26.40
CA SER A 172 -17.22 -18.51 25.88
C SER A 172 -18.23 -19.21 26.79
N ALA A 173 -18.99 -20.16 26.24
CA ALA A 173 -20.00 -20.89 27.00
C ALA A 173 -19.40 -21.81 28.08
N ALA A 174 -18.17 -22.30 27.87
CA ALA A 174 -17.41 -23.10 28.82
C ALA A 174 -15.93 -22.73 28.81
N ASN A 175 -15.29 -22.88 29.98
CA ASN A 175 -13.85 -22.64 30.12
C ASN A 175 -13.07 -23.72 29.34
N ASN A 176 -12.17 -23.28 28.46
CA ASN A 176 -11.34 -24.11 27.57
C ASN A 176 -12.05 -24.73 26.35
N ASP A 177 -13.22 -24.21 25.96
CA ASP A 177 -13.80 -24.50 24.63
C ASP A 177 -13.53 -23.35 23.67
N ASP A 178 -13.32 -23.68 22.41
CA ASP A 178 -13.13 -22.71 21.33
C ASP A 178 -14.50 -22.19 20.88
N ASP A 179 -14.82 -20.94 21.20
CA ASP A 179 -15.97 -20.26 20.61
C ASP A 179 -15.55 -19.33 19.47
N LEU A 180 -16.44 -19.11 18.51
CA LEU A 180 -16.18 -18.22 17.38
C LEU A 180 -16.43 -16.76 17.74
N PHE A 181 -15.73 -15.85 17.07
CA PHE A 181 -16.04 -14.42 17.14
C PHE A 181 -16.09 -13.78 15.75
N VAL A 182 -16.82 -12.67 15.67
CA VAL A 182 -16.73 -11.68 14.59
C VAL A 182 -16.52 -10.32 15.24
N ALA A 183 -15.50 -9.59 14.81
CA ALA A 183 -15.14 -8.28 15.34
C ALA A 183 -14.97 -7.26 14.21
N LYS A 184 -15.16 -5.98 14.54
CA LYS A 184 -14.95 -4.86 13.63
C LYS A 184 -14.04 -3.82 14.26
N ILE A 185 -13.08 -3.31 13.50
CA ILE A 185 -12.28 -2.12 13.85
C ILE A 185 -12.63 -1.01 12.87
N SER A 186 -12.95 0.18 13.37
CA SER A 186 -13.23 1.33 12.50
C SER A 186 -11.94 2.07 12.16
N ALA A 187 -11.82 2.54 10.92
CA ALA A 187 -10.69 3.33 10.45
C ALA A 187 -10.72 4.77 10.95
#